data_AF-A0A8C6FKW0-F1
#
_entry.id   AF-A0A8C6FKW0-F1
#
_cell.length_a   1.000
_cell.length_b   1.000
_cell.length_c   1.000
_cell.angle_alpha   90.00
_cell.angle_beta   90.00
_cell.angle_gamma   90.00
#
_symmetry.space_group_name_H-M   'P 1'
#
loop_
_entity.id
_entity.type
_entity.pdbx_description
1 polymer ?
#
loop_
_entity_poly.entity_id
_entity_poly.type
_entity_poly.pdbx_seq_one_letter_code
_entity_poly.pdbx_strand_id
1 'polypeptide(L)'
;MAAANPWDPATAPNAAGLLLGHFITSELVTEEMLNISKKSTSCFVNFSRLQQITDIQAEIYQKNLEIELLSLEKDAADVVHPSFLAQKCHSLQSMNNHLEAVLKEKRSLRQRLLKPMCQGNLPIEAVYHRYMVHLLELAVTFIERLEDHLETIRNIPHLDADLKKMSTALAKMDILVTETEELAENILKWREQQKEVSSYIPKILAEKNSLHKHDVIVPPLPLTSKVNV
;
A
#
# COMPACT_ATOMS: atom_id res chain seq x y z
N MET A 1 -94.79 -4.77 49.37
CA MET A 1 -94.85 -6.24 49.20
C MET A 1 -94.42 -6.55 47.78
N ALA A 2 -93.26 -7.17 47.59
CA ALA A 2 -92.81 -7.60 46.28
C ALA A 2 -93.54 -8.89 45.92
N ALA A 3 -94.23 -8.92 44.78
CA ALA A 3 -94.86 -10.13 44.26
C ALA A 3 -93.75 -11.16 43.95
N ALA A 4 -93.87 -12.35 44.54
CA ALA A 4 -92.95 -13.45 44.31
C ALA A 4 -92.91 -13.81 42.81
N ASN A 5 -91.70 -14.04 42.29
CA ASN A 5 -91.48 -14.35 40.88
C ASN A 5 -92.21 -15.65 40.50
N PRO A 6 -93.16 -15.63 39.55
CA PRO A 6 -93.95 -16.80 39.17
C PRO A 6 -93.13 -17.90 38.47
N TRP A 7 -91.85 -17.66 38.17
CA TRP A 7 -90.94 -18.60 37.51
C TRP A 7 -89.92 -19.25 38.46
N ASP A 8 -89.97 -18.92 39.75
CA ASP A 8 -89.18 -19.62 40.76
C ASP A 8 -89.83 -21.00 41.01
N PRO A 9 -89.10 -22.13 41.00
CA PRO A 9 -89.70 -23.43 41.30
C PRO A 9 -90.06 -23.46 42.78
N ALA A 10 -91.24 -22.93 43.12
CA ALA A 10 -91.75 -22.91 44.46
C ALA A 10 -91.84 -24.36 44.97
N THR A 11 -91.14 -24.64 46.07
CA THR A 11 -91.02 -25.96 46.70
C THR A 11 -92.35 -26.47 47.29
N ALA A 12 -93.43 -25.68 47.21
CA ALA A 12 -94.77 -26.06 47.63
C ALA A 12 -95.63 -26.42 46.41
N PRO A 13 -96.35 -27.56 46.41
CA PRO A 13 -97.21 -27.94 45.30
C PRO A 13 -98.31 -26.89 45.11
N ASN A 14 -98.27 -26.21 43.95
CA ASN A 14 -99.34 -25.34 43.47
C ASN A 14 -100.69 -26.09 43.55
N ALA A 15 -101.78 -25.41 43.92
CA ALA A 15 -103.14 -25.96 43.95
C ALA A 15 -103.52 -26.70 42.64
N ALA A 16 -103.04 -26.22 41.49
CA ALA A 16 -103.20 -26.92 40.21
C ALA A 16 -102.45 -28.27 40.16
N GLY A 17 -101.26 -28.35 40.76
CA GLY A 17 -100.47 -29.58 40.87
C GLY A 17 -101.14 -30.63 41.76
N LEU A 18 -101.82 -30.20 42.83
CA LEU A 18 -102.62 -31.11 43.68
C LEU A 18 -103.85 -31.65 42.95
N LEU A 19 -104.55 -30.81 42.18
CA LEU A 19 -105.69 -31.24 41.35
C LEU A 19 -105.26 -32.22 40.25
N LEU A 20 -104.16 -31.93 39.56
CA LEU A 20 -103.60 -32.83 38.56
C LEU A 20 -103.18 -34.17 39.16
N GLY A 21 -102.55 -34.15 40.35
CA GLY A 21 -102.23 -35.36 41.09
C GLY A 21 -103.47 -36.21 41.41
N HIS A 22 -104.56 -35.57 41.82
CA HIS A 22 -105.83 -36.27 42.07
C HIS A 22 -106.42 -36.90 40.80
N PHE A 23 -106.33 -36.23 39.65
CA PHE A 23 -106.81 -36.77 38.37
C PHE A 23 -105.98 -37.96 37.87
N ILE A 24 -104.66 -37.98 38.17
CA ILE A 24 -103.79 -39.13 37.90
C ILE A 24 -104.19 -40.30 38.80
N THR A 25 -104.39 -40.07 40.10
CA THR A 25 -104.81 -41.12 41.04
C THR A 25 -106.21 -41.66 40.79
N SER A 26 -107.07 -40.85 40.16
CA SER A 26 -108.44 -41.21 39.77
C SER A 26 -108.51 -41.89 38.40
N GLU A 27 -107.37 -42.15 37.74
CA GLU A 27 -107.23 -42.77 36.40
C GLU A 27 -107.97 -42.01 35.26
N LEU A 28 -108.45 -40.78 35.54
CA LEU A 28 -109.18 -39.95 34.58
C LEU A 28 -108.24 -39.37 33.50
N VAL A 29 -106.96 -39.20 33.85
CA VAL A 29 -105.90 -38.74 32.97
C VAL A 29 -104.66 -39.60 33.22
N THR A 30 -104.13 -40.25 32.19
CA THR A 30 -102.89 -41.01 32.30
C THR A 30 -101.67 -40.09 32.25
N GLU A 31 -100.58 -40.48 32.93
CA GLU A 31 -99.32 -39.74 32.92
C GLU A 31 -98.75 -39.57 31.49
N GLU A 32 -99.03 -40.53 30.61
CA GLU A 32 -98.68 -40.46 29.19
C GLU A 32 -99.42 -39.33 28.47
N MET A 33 -100.70 -39.08 28.76
CA MET A 33 -101.47 -37.98 28.15
C MET A 33 -100.94 -36.60 28.56
N LEU A 34 -100.47 -36.45 29.80
CA LEU A 34 -99.81 -35.21 30.27
C LEU A 34 -98.42 -35.03 29.65
N ASN A 35 -97.69 -36.13 29.40
CA ASN A 35 -96.35 -36.09 28.81
C ASN A 35 -96.34 -35.86 27.28
N ILE A 36 -97.47 -35.99 26.56
CA ILE A 36 -97.54 -35.66 25.13
C ILE A 36 -97.22 -34.17 24.87
N SER A 37 -97.68 -33.28 25.76
CA SER A 37 -97.35 -31.84 25.69
C SER A 37 -95.90 -31.51 26.04
N LYS A 38 -95.16 -32.47 26.64
CA LYS A 38 -93.78 -32.31 27.11
C LYS A 38 -92.75 -32.62 26.04
N LYS A 39 -93.17 -33.14 24.87
CA LYS A 39 -92.34 -33.18 23.66
C LYS A 39 -92.02 -31.74 23.28
N SER A 40 -90.84 -31.28 23.67
CA SER A 40 -90.38 -29.91 23.50
C SER A 40 -90.67 -29.44 22.07
N THR A 41 -91.54 -28.44 21.96
CA THR A 41 -91.90 -27.83 20.69
C THR A 41 -90.62 -27.41 19.97
N SER A 42 -90.51 -27.70 18.66
CA SER A 42 -89.34 -27.37 17.80
C SER A 42 -88.86 -25.91 17.92
N CYS A 43 -89.72 -25.01 18.40
CA CYS A 43 -89.44 -23.62 18.71
C CYS A 43 -88.29 -23.42 19.71
N PHE A 44 -88.19 -24.24 20.78
CA PHE A 44 -87.14 -24.09 21.81
C PHE A 44 -85.73 -24.44 21.31
N VAL A 45 -85.62 -25.38 20.36
CA VAL A 45 -84.35 -25.73 19.71
C VAL A 45 -83.82 -24.54 18.89
N ASN A 46 -84.71 -23.80 18.23
CA ASN A 46 -84.35 -22.62 17.47
C ASN A 46 -83.88 -21.48 18.39
N PHE A 47 -84.48 -21.31 19.58
CA PHE A 47 -84.00 -20.35 20.58
C PHE A 47 -82.60 -20.71 21.10
N SER A 48 -82.36 -21.98 21.43
CA SER A 48 -81.02 -22.44 21.85
C SER A 48 -79.97 -22.20 20.75
N ARG A 49 -80.31 -22.48 19.49
CA ARG A 49 -79.41 -22.21 18.35
C ARG A 49 -79.17 -20.71 18.15
N LEU A 50 -80.21 -19.87 18.26
CA LEU A 50 -80.07 -18.42 18.14
C LEU A 50 -79.19 -17.85 19.27
N GLN A 51 -79.36 -18.36 20.49
CA GLN A 51 -78.51 -18.01 21.61
C GLN A 51 -77.04 -18.37 21.31
N GLN A 52 -76.76 -19.60 20.88
CA GLN A 52 -75.40 -20.02 20.50
C GLN A 52 -74.79 -19.15 19.38
N ILE A 53 -75.57 -18.79 18.35
CA ILE A 53 -75.11 -17.89 17.29
C ILE A 53 -74.77 -16.52 17.87
N THR A 54 -75.59 -16.00 18.77
CA THR A 54 -75.36 -14.70 19.43
C THR A 54 -74.10 -14.74 20.30
N ASP A 55 -73.91 -15.83 21.04
CA ASP A 55 -72.74 -16.04 21.90
C ASP A 55 -71.46 -16.11 21.05
N ILE A 56 -71.47 -16.89 19.97
CA ILE A 56 -70.35 -16.98 19.02
C ILE A 56 -70.08 -15.63 18.36
N GLN A 57 -71.11 -14.88 17.97
CA GLN A 57 -70.95 -13.54 17.41
C GLN A 57 -70.29 -12.60 18.42
N ALA A 58 -70.71 -12.62 19.68
CA ALA A 58 -70.09 -11.83 20.74
C ALA A 58 -68.61 -12.20 20.92
N GLU A 59 -68.27 -13.49 20.88
CA GLU A 59 -66.88 -13.96 20.94
C GLU A 59 -66.07 -13.47 19.74
N ILE A 60 -66.61 -13.52 18.52
CA ILE A 60 -65.96 -12.98 17.32
C ILE A 60 -65.70 -11.48 17.45
N TYR A 61 -66.69 -10.71 17.91
CA TYR A 61 -66.52 -9.27 18.14
C TYR A 61 -65.43 -8.99 19.18
N GLN A 62 -65.40 -9.74 20.28
CA GLN A 62 -64.37 -9.62 21.30
C GLN A 62 -62.98 -9.92 20.73
N LYS A 63 -62.84 -10.99 19.93
CA LYS A 63 -61.57 -11.38 19.31
C LYS A 63 -61.10 -10.36 18.27
N ASN A 64 -62.01 -9.78 17.50
CA ASN A 64 -61.66 -8.70 16.57
C ASN A 64 -61.11 -7.46 17.29
N LEU A 65 -61.72 -7.08 18.42
CA LEU A 65 -61.22 -5.97 19.24
C LEU A 65 -59.83 -6.27 19.82
N GLU A 66 -59.58 -7.51 20.26
CA GLU A 66 -58.26 -7.94 20.74
C GLU A 66 -57.20 -7.85 19.62
N ILE A 67 -57.54 -8.22 18.39
CA ILE A 67 -56.68 -8.09 17.22
C ILE A 67 -56.36 -6.62 16.91
N GLU A 68 -57.37 -5.74 16.93
CA GLU A 68 -57.18 -4.30 16.70
C GLU A 68 -56.24 -3.69 17.76
N LEU A 69 -56.42 -4.08 19.03
CA LEU A 69 -55.58 -3.61 20.13
C LEU A 69 -54.12 -4.05 19.94
N LEU A 70 -53.89 -5.32 19.62
CA LEU A 70 -52.54 -5.84 19.37
C LEU A 70 -51.90 -5.20 18.12
N SER A 71 -52.69 -4.93 17.08
CA SER A 71 -52.18 -4.21 15.91
C SER A 71 -51.73 -2.81 16.29
N LEU A 72 -52.53 -2.09 17.08
CA LEU A 72 -52.19 -0.74 17.54
C LEU A 72 -50.94 -0.74 18.42
N GLU A 73 -50.79 -1.71 19.32
CA GLU A 73 -49.58 -1.87 20.13
C GLU A 73 -48.35 -2.12 19.24
N LYS A 74 -48.46 -3.00 18.26
CA LYS A 74 -47.39 -3.29 17.30
C LYS A 74 -47.03 -2.06 16.44
N ASP A 75 -48.00 -1.26 16.04
CA ASP A 75 -47.78 -0.06 15.23
C ASP A 75 -47.19 1.10 16.07
N ALA A 76 -47.44 1.13 17.38
CA ALA A 76 -46.85 2.09 18.33
C ALA A 76 -45.56 1.58 19.01
N ALA A 77 -45.17 0.33 18.76
CA ALA A 77 -44.05 -0.36 19.38
C ALA A 77 -42.73 0.42 19.30
N ASP A 78 -42.47 1.08 18.17
CA ASP A 78 -41.20 1.75 17.92
C ASP A 78 -41.02 3.05 18.73
N VAL A 79 -42.09 3.56 19.33
CA VAL A 79 -42.11 4.74 20.20
C VAL A 79 -42.39 4.37 21.66
N VAL A 80 -43.13 3.29 21.92
CA VAL A 80 -43.57 2.91 23.27
C VAL A 80 -42.68 1.82 23.88
N HIS A 81 -42.21 0.85 23.11
CA HIS A 81 -41.48 -0.27 23.68
C HIS A 81 -40.03 0.12 24.05
N PRO A 82 -39.59 -0.21 25.29
CA PRO A 82 -38.25 0.11 25.77
C PRO A 82 -37.11 -0.43 24.90
N SER A 83 -37.29 -1.58 24.23
CA SER A 83 -36.26 -2.18 23.38
C SER A 83 -35.94 -1.33 22.14
N PHE A 84 -36.97 -0.91 21.40
CA PHE A 84 -36.82 -0.04 20.23
C PHE A 84 -36.31 1.35 20.62
N LEU A 85 -36.80 1.89 21.74
CA LEU A 85 -36.29 3.15 22.28
C LEU A 85 -34.82 3.05 22.70
N ALA A 86 -34.44 2.00 23.42
CA ALA A 86 -33.05 1.77 23.81
C ALA A 86 -32.14 1.64 22.58
N GLN A 87 -32.58 0.92 21.55
CA GLN A 87 -31.86 0.83 20.29
C GLN A 87 -31.67 2.21 19.63
N LYS A 88 -32.74 2.99 19.49
CA LYS A 88 -32.68 4.36 18.94
C LYS A 88 -31.75 5.26 19.77
N CYS A 89 -31.83 5.19 21.10
CA CYS A 89 -30.93 5.91 22.02
C CYS A 89 -29.47 5.50 21.84
N HIS A 90 -29.18 4.21 21.73
CA HIS A 90 -27.82 3.71 21.48
C HIS A 90 -27.26 4.21 20.15
N SER A 91 -28.06 4.19 19.07
CA SER A 91 -27.65 4.74 17.78
C SER A 91 -27.34 6.24 17.86
N LEU A 92 -28.19 7.02 18.53
CA LEU A 92 -27.96 8.46 18.73
C LEU A 92 -26.72 8.74 19.58
N GLN A 93 -26.53 7.97 20.66
CA GLN A 93 -25.38 8.11 21.54
C GLN A 93 -24.08 7.75 20.82
N SER A 94 -24.08 6.70 20.00
CA SER A 94 -22.94 6.34 19.15
C SER A 94 -22.57 7.47 18.18
N MET A 95 -23.56 8.05 17.49
CA MET A 95 -23.35 9.20 16.61
C MET A 95 -22.79 10.42 17.35
N ASN A 96 -23.33 10.74 18.53
CA ASN A 96 -22.83 11.84 19.35
C ASN A 96 -21.37 11.62 19.79
N ASN A 97 -21.01 10.39 20.20
CA ASN A 97 -19.64 10.06 20.55
C ASN A 97 -18.68 10.25 19.36
N HIS A 98 -19.09 9.83 18.17
CA HIS A 98 -18.32 10.06 16.94
C HIS A 98 -18.16 11.54 16.63
N LEU A 99 -19.22 12.35 16.75
CA LEU A 99 -19.14 13.80 16.56
C LEU A 99 -18.20 14.46 17.58
N GLU A 100 -18.25 14.04 18.84
CA GLU A 100 -17.35 14.55 19.87
C GLU A 100 -15.88 14.23 19.55
N ALA A 101 -15.59 13.01 19.07
CA ALA A 101 -14.26 12.62 18.63
C ALA A 101 -13.77 13.47 17.45
N VAL A 102 -14.63 13.70 16.44
CA VAL A 102 -14.31 14.56 15.30
C VAL A 102 -14.01 16.01 15.74
N LEU A 103 -14.77 16.54 16.69
CA LEU A 103 -14.55 17.88 17.21
C LEU A 103 -13.23 17.99 18.00
N LYS A 104 -12.88 16.96 18.78
CA LYS A 104 -11.60 16.85 19.48
C LYS A 104 -10.43 16.83 18.50
N GLU A 105 -10.50 16.03 17.44
CA GLU A 105 -9.48 15.97 16.39
C GLU A 105 -9.36 17.29 15.63
N LYS A 106 -10.48 17.92 15.25
CA LYS A 106 -10.47 19.25 14.63
C LYS A 106 -9.75 20.28 15.51
N ARG A 107 -9.99 20.24 16.84
CA ARG A 107 -9.32 21.13 17.79
C ARG A 107 -7.82 20.83 17.88
N SER A 108 -7.43 19.56 17.96
CA SER A 108 -6.04 19.10 17.95
C SER A 108 -5.31 19.53 16.68
N LEU A 109 -5.92 19.32 15.52
CA LEU A 109 -5.37 19.73 14.23
C LEU A 109 -5.20 21.25 14.16
N ARG A 110 -6.19 22.02 14.60
CA ARG A 110 -6.09 23.48 14.66
C ARG A 110 -4.93 23.92 15.56
N GLN A 111 -4.74 23.29 16.73
CA GLN A 111 -3.59 23.58 17.60
C GLN A 111 -2.25 23.25 16.93
N ARG A 112 -2.17 22.12 16.23
CA ARG A 112 -0.97 21.71 15.48
C ARG A 112 -0.65 22.66 14.34
N LEU A 113 -1.66 23.15 13.63
CA LEU A 113 -1.50 24.10 12.51
C LEU A 113 -1.21 25.53 12.99
N LEU A 114 -1.78 25.94 14.13
CA LEU A 114 -1.47 27.23 14.77
C LEU A 114 -0.07 27.27 15.35
N LYS A 115 0.50 26.11 15.70
CA LYS A 115 1.87 26.02 16.16
C LYS A 115 2.78 26.43 14.99
N PRO A 116 3.50 27.56 15.09
CA PRO A 116 4.38 27.97 14.01
C PRO A 116 5.38 26.85 13.76
N MET A 117 5.64 26.55 12.48
CA MET A 117 6.72 25.64 12.05
C MET A 117 8.11 26.07 12.59
N CYS A 118 8.19 27.23 13.24
CA CYS A 118 9.34 27.79 13.98
C CYS A 118 9.74 26.99 15.23
N GLN A 119 9.33 25.73 15.39
CA GLN A 119 10.03 24.83 16.31
C GLN A 119 11.22 24.10 15.66
N GLY A 120 11.29 24.07 14.32
CA GLY A 120 12.46 23.51 13.61
C GLY A 120 13.60 24.50 13.46
N ASN A 121 13.29 25.79 13.41
CA ASN A 121 14.28 26.88 13.44
C ASN A 121 14.08 27.61 14.75
N LEU A 122 15.09 27.63 15.62
CA LEU A 122 15.11 28.54 16.77
C LEU A 122 14.66 29.92 16.24
N PRO A 123 13.67 30.59 16.86
CA PRO A 123 13.41 31.97 16.53
C PRO A 123 14.70 32.73 16.86
N ILE A 124 15.47 33.06 15.82
CA ILE A 124 16.62 33.92 15.96
C ILE A 124 16.05 35.24 16.45
N GLU A 125 16.52 35.69 17.61
CA GLU A 125 16.07 36.95 18.16
C GLU A 125 16.34 38.06 17.14
N ALA A 126 15.42 39.02 16.98
CA ALA A 126 15.52 40.04 15.94
C ALA A 126 16.85 40.82 15.98
N VAL A 127 17.48 40.90 17.16
CA VAL A 127 18.82 41.47 17.39
C VAL A 127 19.91 40.75 16.59
N TYR A 128 19.78 39.44 16.38
CA TYR A 128 20.78 38.62 15.70
C TYR A 128 20.55 38.51 14.18
N HIS A 129 19.41 38.98 13.65
CA HIS A 129 19.13 38.91 12.21
C HIS A 129 20.17 39.64 11.37
N ARG A 130 20.64 40.82 11.82
CA ARG A 130 21.67 41.58 11.09
C ARG A 130 22.98 40.80 10.96
N TYR A 131 23.39 40.10 12.01
CA TYR A 131 24.60 39.28 11.99
C TYR A 131 24.42 38.01 11.16
N MET A 132 23.23 37.40 11.19
CA MET A 132 22.91 36.23 10.38
C MET A 132 22.88 36.54 8.88
N VAL A 133 22.31 37.67 8.48
CA VAL A 133 22.34 38.12 7.08
C VAL A 133 23.78 38.31 6.61
N HIS A 134 24.63 38.93 7.45
CA HIS A 134 26.01 39.17 7.09
C HIS A 134 26.84 37.87 7.02
N LEU A 135 26.57 36.90 7.91
CA LEU A 135 27.18 35.58 7.86
C LEU A 135 26.77 34.81 6.60
N LEU A 136 25.49 34.88 6.21
CA LEU A 136 24.99 34.25 4.99
C LEU A 136 25.62 34.87 3.73
N GLU A 137 25.76 36.19 3.71
CA GLU A 137 26.45 36.90 2.64
C GLU A 137 27.93 36.50 2.52
N LEU A 138 28.63 36.37 3.66
CA LEU A 138 29.99 35.82 3.71
C LEU A 138 30.06 34.36 3.22
N ALA A 139 29.08 33.54 3.58
CA ALA A 139 29.03 32.15 3.15
C ALA A 139 28.80 32.02 1.64
N VAL A 140 27.87 32.81 1.08
CA VAL A 140 27.60 32.84 -0.37
C VAL A 140 28.85 33.27 -1.14
N THR A 141 29.47 34.38 -0.75
CA THR A 141 30.71 34.87 -1.40
C THR A 141 31.88 33.90 -1.25
N PHE A 142 31.97 33.17 -0.14
CA PHE A 142 32.97 32.11 0.03
C PHE A 142 32.72 30.93 -0.93
N ILE A 143 31.47 30.49 -1.07
CA ILE A 143 31.10 29.39 -1.97
C ILE A 143 31.41 29.77 -3.41
N GLU A 144 31.02 30.97 -3.85
CA GLU A 144 31.32 31.47 -5.20
C GLU A 144 32.83 31.45 -5.48
N ARG A 145 33.66 31.97 -4.55
CA ARG A 145 35.12 31.94 -4.70
C ARG A 145 35.70 30.53 -4.70
N LEU A 146 35.13 29.61 -3.91
CA LEU A 146 35.56 28.22 -3.89
C LEU A 146 35.25 27.53 -5.22
N GLU A 147 34.07 27.79 -5.79
CA GLU A 147 33.66 27.25 -7.08
C GLU A 147 34.56 27.79 -8.21
N ASP A 148 34.85 29.09 -8.22
CA ASP A 148 35.82 29.69 -9.15
C ASP A 148 37.20 29.01 -9.03
N HIS A 149 37.70 28.81 -7.81
CA HIS A 149 38.98 28.12 -7.61
C HIS A 149 38.93 26.66 -8.10
N LEU A 150 37.86 25.92 -7.84
CA LEU A 150 37.71 24.55 -8.34
C LEU A 150 37.63 24.50 -9.86
N GLU A 151 36.94 25.46 -10.47
CA GLU A 151 36.86 25.59 -11.92
C GLU A 151 38.23 25.91 -12.53
N THR A 152 39.00 26.81 -11.91
CA THR A 152 40.38 27.05 -12.36
C THR A 152 41.25 25.81 -12.25
N ILE A 153 41.14 25.03 -11.16
CA ILE A 153 41.87 23.75 -10.99
C ILE A 153 41.47 22.74 -12.07
N ARG A 154 40.17 22.64 -12.38
CA ARG A 154 39.65 21.74 -13.43
C ARG A 154 40.15 22.12 -14.82
N ASN A 155 40.34 23.42 -15.05
CA ASN A 155 40.81 23.98 -16.32
C ASN A 155 42.34 24.12 -16.42
N ILE A 156 43.10 23.76 -15.36
CA ILE A 156 44.55 23.58 -15.48
C ILE A 156 44.77 22.57 -16.62
N PRO A 157 45.66 22.87 -17.60
CA PRO A 157 45.86 22.03 -18.77
C PRO A 157 45.99 20.59 -18.34
N HIS A 158 45.31 19.67 -19.02
CA HIS A 158 45.29 18.24 -18.76
C HIS A 158 46.71 17.67 -18.66
N LEU A 159 47.37 17.86 -17.52
CA LEU A 159 48.77 17.57 -17.29
C LEU A 159 49.00 16.08 -17.54
N ASP A 160 48.03 15.25 -17.20
CA ASP A 160 48.01 13.82 -17.51
C ASP A 160 48.04 13.53 -19.03
N ALA A 161 47.25 14.25 -19.83
CA ALA A 161 47.22 14.05 -21.29
C ALA A 161 48.53 14.50 -21.94
N ASP A 162 49.10 15.61 -21.49
CA ASP A 162 50.38 16.10 -22.03
C ASP A 162 51.57 15.30 -21.51
N LEU A 163 51.55 14.82 -20.26
CA LEU A 163 52.52 13.88 -19.71
C LEU A 163 52.50 12.54 -20.47
N LYS A 164 51.31 12.03 -20.83
CA LYS A 164 51.17 10.83 -21.68
C LYS A 164 51.75 11.03 -23.08
N LYS A 165 51.57 12.20 -23.69
CA LYS A 165 52.21 12.52 -24.98
C LYS A 165 53.73 12.58 -24.83
N MET A 166 54.24 13.22 -23.77
CA MET A 166 55.66 13.29 -23.49
C MET A 166 56.28 11.92 -23.20
N SER A 167 55.61 11.06 -22.41
CA SER A 167 56.10 9.70 -22.15
C SER A 167 56.12 8.84 -23.42
N THR A 168 55.13 9.00 -24.29
CA THR A 168 55.12 8.35 -25.62
C THR A 168 56.26 8.86 -26.50
N ALA A 169 56.55 10.17 -26.48
CA ALA A 169 57.67 10.75 -27.21
C ALA A 169 59.03 10.27 -26.67
N LEU A 170 59.16 10.15 -25.34
CA LEU A 170 60.35 9.59 -24.68
C LEU A 170 60.59 8.15 -25.11
N ALA A 171 59.57 7.29 -25.06
CA ALA A 171 59.68 5.89 -25.49
C ALA A 171 60.10 5.76 -26.97
N LYS A 172 59.58 6.62 -27.84
CA LYS A 172 60.02 6.67 -29.25
C LYS A 172 61.49 7.07 -29.39
N MET A 173 61.93 8.03 -28.57
CA MET A 173 63.32 8.45 -28.56
C MET A 173 64.24 7.33 -28.07
N ASP A 174 63.86 6.60 -27.01
CA ASP A 174 64.63 5.46 -26.51
C ASP A 174 64.79 4.38 -27.59
N ILE A 175 63.72 4.06 -28.33
CA ILE A 175 63.78 3.13 -29.48
C ILE A 175 64.79 3.63 -30.51
N LEU A 176 64.69 4.90 -30.93
CA LEU A 176 65.63 5.48 -31.90
C LEU A 176 67.07 5.42 -31.40
N VAL A 177 67.31 5.69 -30.12
CA VAL A 177 68.65 5.58 -29.52
C VAL A 177 69.17 4.15 -29.62
N THR A 178 68.36 3.15 -29.27
CA THR A 178 68.76 1.74 -29.39
C THR A 178 69.01 1.31 -30.84
N GLU A 179 68.20 1.76 -31.79
CA GLU A 179 68.41 1.51 -33.23
C GLU A 179 69.71 2.16 -33.73
N THR A 180 70.03 3.38 -33.26
CA THR A 180 71.29 4.05 -33.61
C THR A 180 72.52 3.38 -33.00
N GLU A 181 72.39 2.83 -31.78
CA GLU A 181 73.44 2.07 -31.12
C GLU A 181 73.70 0.74 -31.87
N GLU A 182 72.65 0.00 -32.23
CA GLU A 182 72.75 -1.21 -33.04
C GLU A 182 73.38 -0.92 -34.41
N LEU A 183 72.98 0.17 -35.07
CA LEU A 183 73.57 0.62 -36.33
C LEU A 183 75.07 0.91 -36.18
N ALA A 184 75.47 1.57 -35.08
CA ALA A 184 76.87 1.85 -34.78
C ALA A 184 77.68 0.57 -34.56
N GLU A 185 77.16 -0.40 -33.81
CA GLU A 185 77.78 -1.71 -33.62
C GLU A 185 77.93 -2.47 -34.95
N ASN A 186 76.89 -2.46 -35.79
CA ASN A 186 76.93 -3.08 -37.10
C ASN A 186 78.03 -2.46 -37.98
N ILE A 187 78.15 -1.13 -38.00
CA ILE A 187 79.24 -0.43 -38.72
C ILE A 187 80.61 -0.85 -38.19
N LEU A 188 80.79 -1.00 -36.88
CA LEU A 188 82.04 -1.46 -36.29
C LEU A 188 82.39 -2.90 -36.71
N LYS A 189 81.43 -3.82 -36.64
CA LYS A 189 81.60 -5.21 -37.13
C LYS A 189 81.96 -5.24 -38.62
N TRP A 190 81.26 -4.46 -39.45
CA TRP A 190 81.58 -4.32 -40.88
C TRP A 190 82.99 -3.80 -41.12
N ARG A 191 83.47 -2.82 -40.34
CA ARG A 191 84.87 -2.34 -40.44
C ARG A 191 85.88 -3.41 -40.04
N GLU A 192 85.59 -4.21 -39.02
CA GLU A 192 86.47 -5.28 -38.57
C GLU A 192 86.58 -6.38 -39.63
N GLN A 193 85.44 -6.79 -40.22
CA GLN A 193 85.41 -7.69 -41.38
C GLN A 193 86.22 -7.12 -42.57
N GLN A 194 86.09 -5.83 -42.87
CA GLN A 194 86.92 -5.20 -43.92
C GLN A 194 88.42 -5.22 -43.59
N LYS A 195 88.81 -4.99 -42.33
CA LYS A 195 90.21 -5.08 -41.91
C LYS A 195 90.74 -6.51 -42.02
N GLU A 196 89.95 -7.50 -41.62
CA GLU A 196 90.28 -8.91 -41.77
C GLU A 196 90.50 -9.24 -43.24
N VAL A 197 89.53 -8.95 -44.12
CA VAL A 197 89.65 -9.15 -45.58
C VAL A 197 90.88 -8.42 -46.13
N SER A 198 91.11 -7.17 -45.74
CA SER A 198 92.30 -6.39 -46.11
C SER A 198 93.61 -6.97 -45.58
N SER A 199 93.58 -7.80 -44.53
CA SER A 199 94.75 -8.50 -44.00
C SER A 199 94.98 -9.87 -44.66
N TYR A 200 93.91 -10.53 -45.10
CA TYR A 200 93.96 -11.77 -45.87
C TYR A 200 94.41 -11.53 -47.31
N ILE A 201 94.03 -10.40 -47.93
CA ILE A 201 94.43 -10.05 -49.30
C ILE A 201 95.97 -10.05 -49.45
N PRO A 202 96.77 -9.38 -48.60
CA PRO A 202 98.23 -9.45 -48.64
C PRO A 202 98.79 -10.83 -48.29
N LYS A 203 98.16 -11.61 -47.40
CA LYS A 203 98.63 -12.96 -47.05
C LYS A 203 98.47 -13.94 -48.21
N ILE A 204 97.33 -13.92 -48.90
CA ILE A 204 97.11 -14.73 -50.11
C ILE A 204 98.09 -14.30 -51.23
N LEU A 205 98.35 -12.99 -51.36
CA LEU A 205 99.32 -12.48 -52.34
C LEU A 205 100.77 -12.81 -51.95
N ALA A 206 101.11 -12.81 -50.66
CA ALA A 206 102.43 -13.15 -50.14
C ALA A 206 102.71 -14.66 -50.20
N GLU A 207 101.71 -15.51 -49.94
CA GLU A 207 101.80 -16.97 -50.08
C GLU A 207 101.92 -17.39 -51.57
N LYS A 208 101.25 -16.65 -52.47
CA LYS A 208 101.45 -16.81 -53.91
C LYS A 208 102.81 -16.30 -54.39
N ASN A 209 103.35 -15.26 -53.77
CA ASN A 209 104.65 -14.67 -54.14
C ASN A 209 105.87 -15.39 -53.50
N SER A 210 105.72 -16.06 -52.36
CA SER A 210 106.79 -16.81 -51.70
C SER A 210 107.11 -18.13 -52.42
N LEU A 211 106.15 -18.69 -53.18
CA LEU A 211 106.37 -19.84 -54.05
C LEU A 211 107.05 -19.49 -55.39
N HIS A 212 107.24 -18.20 -55.71
CA HIS A 212 107.67 -17.75 -57.04
C HIS A 212 109.05 -17.05 -57.09
N LYS A 213 109.79 -16.95 -55.99
CA LYS A 213 111.07 -16.20 -55.96
C LYS A 213 112.24 -16.89 -55.24
N HIS A 214 112.32 -18.23 -55.32
CA HIS A 214 113.52 -18.98 -54.92
C HIS A 214 114.49 -19.29 -56.07
N ASP A 215 114.30 -18.70 -57.25
CA ASP A 215 115.25 -18.89 -58.36
C ASP A 215 115.64 -17.58 -59.04
N VAL A 216 116.96 -17.37 -59.07
CA VAL A 216 117.78 -16.49 -59.92
C VAL A 216 117.99 -15.02 -59.50
N ILE A 217 119.21 -14.78 -59.00
CA ILE A 217 119.92 -13.49 -58.95
C ILE A 217 120.81 -13.38 -60.20
N VAL A 218 120.55 -12.40 -61.08
CA VAL A 218 121.54 -11.77 -62.01
C VAL A 218 121.13 -10.29 -62.19
N PRO A 219 122.08 -9.33 -62.33
CA PRO A 219 121.93 -7.96 -61.81
C PRO A 219 121.79 -6.90 -62.95
N PRO A 220 122.04 -5.58 -62.74
CA PRO A 220 121.02 -4.53 -62.81
C PRO A 220 121.25 -3.52 -63.96
N LEU A 221 120.26 -2.66 -64.29
CA LEU A 221 120.37 -1.30 -64.89
C LEU A 221 118.96 -0.72 -65.22
N PRO A 222 118.81 0.61 -65.45
CA PRO A 222 117.75 1.46 -64.88
C PRO A 222 116.91 2.13 -66.00
N LEU A 223 116.32 3.31 -65.71
CA LEU A 223 115.58 4.27 -66.58
C LEU A 223 114.06 4.26 -66.35
N THR A 224 113.53 5.20 -65.55
CA THR A 224 113.00 6.53 -65.95
C THR A 224 111.86 6.49 -66.98
N SER A 225 110.67 6.93 -66.58
CA SER A 225 109.83 7.95 -67.25
C SER A 225 108.48 7.98 -66.53
N LYS A 226 108.14 9.08 -65.82
CA LYS A 226 107.33 10.19 -66.32
C LYS A 226 105.90 9.79 -66.75
N VAL A 227 104.92 10.46 -66.12
CA VAL A 227 103.80 11.18 -66.79
C VAL A 227 102.71 10.20 -67.32
N ASN A 228 101.42 10.26 -66.98
CA ASN A 228 100.53 11.42 -66.91
C ASN A 228 99.09 10.97 -66.55
N VAL A 229 98.30 11.93 -66.07
CA VAL A 229 96.82 12.05 -66.04
C VAL A 229 96.04 11.10 -65.13
#